data_AF-A0A356R2P5-F1
#
_entry.id   AF-A0A356R2P5-F1
#
_cell.length_a   1.000
_cell.length_b   1.000
_cell.length_c   1.000
_cell.angle_alpha   90.00
_cell.angle_beta   90.00
_cell.angle_gamma   90.00
#
_symmetry.space_group_name_H-M   'P 1'
#
loop_
_entity.id
_entity.type
_entity.pdbx_description
1 polymer ?
#
loop_
_entity_poly.entity_id
_entity_poly.type
_entity_poly.pdbx_seq_one_letter_code
_entity_poly.pdbx_strand_id
1 'polypeptide(L)'
;MPTPPDSTPIRPSGTSSPSSSFHSSLELRRQQIHQLFSMVPMAILASIINCGLVGWILMDDIPPTTVATWIVGIVGINVLWSGLVLAYRRTSKPLSHPGRWLACFLAGNGASGLIWGMAGIALYPSSAPSHEMFLALVLGGMAAGSAAVHAAYFPAFLAYSLPTTLPLTYQFFAQGDPPHQAVGIMSLIFLSVITVTAYRNFSMVKDTLNLEKENFQLINQLEQAHVHEKDLNHSLSKEITRRRATEQELLEHKNHLESLVGIRTSDLQKSEARYRMVVERISDVIW
;
A
#
# COMPACT_ATOMS: atom_id res chain seq x y z
N MET A 1 -8.91 -9.95 -59.96
CA MET A 1 -9.46 -9.48 -58.67
C MET A 1 -8.31 -9.41 -57.68
N PRO A 2 -7.98 -8.25 -57.10
CA PRO A 2 -6.95 -8.15 -56.08
C PRO A 2 -7.53 -8.55 -54.71
N THR A 3 -6.79 -9.38 -53.98
CA THR A 3 -7.07 -9.81 -52.60
C THR A 3 -6.92 -8.65 -51.61
N PRO A 4 -7.74 -8.56 -50.54
CA PRO A 4 -7.57 -7.54 -49.52
C PRO A 4 -6.35 -7.86 -48.62
N PRO A 5 -5.70 -6.86 -48.02
CA PRO A 5 -4.56 -7.07 -47.15
C PRO A 5 -4.99 -7.60 -45.77
N ASP A 6 -4.23 -8.57 -45.26
CA ASP A 6 -4.35 -9.14 -43.92
C ASP A 6 -4.33 -8.06 -42.83
N SER A 7 -5.44 -7.93 -42.10
CA SER A 7 -5.49 -7.17 -40.86
C SER A 7 -5.08 -8.07 -39.70
N THR A 8 -3.78 -8.20 -39.45
CA THR A 8 -3.27 -8.77 -38.20
C THR A 8 -3.63 -7.85 -37.02
N PRO A 9 -4.27 -8.35 -35.94
CA PRO A 9 -4.50 -7.54 -34.74
C PRO A 9 -3.18 -7.32 -34.01
N ILE A 10 -2.80 -6.06 -33.82
CA ILE A 10 -1.68 -5.68 -32.94
C ILE A 10 -2.11 -6.00 -31.51
N ARG A 11 -1.54 -7.08 -30.96
CA ARG A 11 -1.72 -7.48 -29.56
C ARG A 11 -0.89 -6.53 -28.69
N PRO A 12 -1.47 -5.75 -27.75
CA PRO A 12 -0.67 -4.91 -26.88
C PRO A 12 0.14 -5.80 -25.94
N SER A 13 1.46 -5.80 -26.11
CA SER A 13 2.41 -6.40 -25.19
C SER A 13 2.40 -5.61 -23.89
N GLY A 14 1.61 -6.06 -22.92
CA GLY A 14 1.69 -5.61 -21.52
C GLY A 14 3.02 -6.03 -20.92
N THR A 15 4.09 -5.27 -21.18
CA THR A 15 5.33 -5.35 -20.43
C THR A 15 5.10 -4.66 -19.08
N SER A 16 4.61 -5.41 -18.10
CA SER A 16 4.74 -5.02 -16.70
C SER A 16 6.24 -5.02 -16.36
N SER A 17 6.88 -3.86 -16.43
CA SER A 17 8.30 -3.69 -16.13
C SER A 17 8.61 -4.23 -14.73
N PRO A 18 9.60 -5.13 -14.54
CA PRO A 18 9.95 -5.70 -13.23
C PRO A 18 10.27 -4.65 -12.16
N SER A 19 10.67 -3.44 -12.56
CA SER A 19 10.92 -2.30 -11.67
C SER A 19 9.68 -1.85 -10.87
N SER A 20 8.48 -1.85 -11.44
CA SER A 20 7.27 -1.38 -10.74
C SER A 20 6.88 -2.31 -9.58
N SER A 21 7.05 -3.62 -9.77
CA SER A 21 6.79 -4.63 -8.74
C SER A 21 7.76 -4.54 -7.56
N PHE A 22 9.05 -4.31 -7.84
CA PHE A 22 10.08 -4.16 -6.81
C PHE A 22 9.88 -2.88 -5.99
N HIS A 23 9.64 -1.74 -6.65
CA HIS A 23 9.37 -0.47 -5.98
C HIS A 23 8.15 -0.53 -5.05
N SER A 24 7.06 -1.19 -5.48
CA SER A 24 5.87 -1.36 -4.65
C SER A 24 6.12 -2.21 -3.38
N SER A 25 6.97 -3.23 -3.45
CA SER A 25 7.28 -4.09 -2.31
C SER A 25 8.15 -3.41 -1.24
N LEU A 26 9.07 -2.54 -1.68
CA LEU A 26 9.91 -1.73 -0.79
C LEU A 26 9.10 -0.64 -0.09
N GLU A 27 8.18 0.00 -0.82
CA GLU A 27 7.31 1.03 -0.29
C GLU A 27 6.33 0.48 0.75
N LEU A 28 5.75 -0.69 0.49
CA LEU A 28 4.90 -1.41 1.44
C LEU A 28 5.65 -1.78 2.73
N ARG A 29 6.88 -2.28 2.58
CA ARG A 29 7.75 -2.58 3.74
C ARG A 29 8.12 -1.31 4.53
N ARG A 30 8.28 -0.17 3.86
CA ARG A 30 8.52 1.12 4.50
C ARG A 30 7.33 1.54 5.35
N GLN A 31 6.12 1.46 4.80
CA GLN A 31 4.89 1.79 5.53
C GLN A 31 4.70 0.89 6.76
N GLN A 32 4.95 -0.41 6.62
CA GLN A 32 4.92 -1.36 7.74
C GLN A 32 5.88 -0.96 8.85
N ILE A 33 7.16 -0.69 8.53
CA ILE A 33 8.16 -0.29 9.53
C ILE A 33 7.76 1.04 10.18
N HIS A 34 7.27 2.01 9.40
CA HIS A 34 6.82 3.28 9.93
C HIS A 34 5.66 3.12 10.92
N GLN A 35 4.68 2.30 10.59
CA GLN A 35 3.55 1.99 11.46
C GLN A 35 3.97 1.27 12.76
N LEU A 36 4.94 0.35 12.69
CA LEU A 36 5.48 -0.29 13.88
C LEU A 36 6.15 0.72 14.81
N PHE A 37 7.02 1.58 14.26
CA PHE A 37 7.76 2.57 15.04
C PHE A 37 6.90 3.73 15.56
N SER A 38 5.74 4.00 14.95
CA SER A 38 4.80 5.01 15.45
C SER A 38 4.05 4.55 16.70
N MET A 39 3.88 3.24 16.90
CA MET A 39 3.20 2.66 18.07
C MET A 39 4.12 2.45 19.28
N VAL A 40 5.45 2.44 19.09
CA VAL A 40 6.44 2.22 20.18
C VAL A 40 6.28 3.19 21.36
N PRO A 41 6.07 4.51 21.17
CA PRO A 41 5.89 5.42 22.31
C PRO A 41 4.70 5.07 23.20
N MET A 42 3.60 4.61 22.60
CA MET A 42 2.42 4.14 23.33
C MET A 42 2.74 2.87 24.12
N ALA A 43 3.50 1.94 23.53
CA ALA A 43 3.95 0.73 24.21
C ALA A 43 4.90 1.03 25.38
N ILE A 44 5.83 1.99 25.23
CA ILE A 44 6.70 2.45 26.31
C ILE A 44 5.87 3.00 27.47
N LEU A 45 4.89 3.86 27.18
CA LEU A 45 4.04 4.45 28.22
C LEU A 45 3.29 3.37 29.01
N ALA A 46 2.63 2.43 28.31
CA ALA A 46 1.95 1.31 28.96
C ALA A 46 2.91 0.45 29.79
N SER A 47 4.12 0.20 29.27
CA SER A 47 5.16 -0.56 29.96
C SER A 47 5.61 0.11 31.27
N ILE A 48 5.85 1.43 31.25
CA ILE A 48 6.27 2.18 32.44
C ILE A 48 5.14 2.24 33.49
N ILE A 49 3.90 2.45 33.08
CA ILE A 49 2.75 2.47 34.00
C ILE A 49 2.59 1.10 34.68
N ASN A 50 2.57 0.02 33.90
CA ASN A 50 2.42 -1.33 34.44
C ASN A 50 3.63 -1.74 35.29
N CYS A 51 4.85 -1.32 34.93
CA CYS A 51 6.04 -1.53 35.74
C CYS A 51 5.93 -0.89 37.12
N GLY A 52 5.43 0.35 37.18
CA GLY A 52 5.19 1.04 38.45
C GLY A 52 4.12 0.34 39.30
N LEU A 53 3.04 -0.12 38.67
CA LEU A 53 1.96 -0.83 39.36
C LEU A 53 2.42 -2.19 39.90
N VAL A 54 3.14 -2.97 39.10
CA VAL A 54 3.74 -4.26 39.50
C VAL A 54 4.75 -4.06 40.62
N GLY A 55 5.65 -3.09 40.48
CA GLY A 55 6.60 -2.75 41.54
C GLY A 55 5.91 -2.29 42.83
N TRP A 56 4.81 -1.54 42.73
CA TRP A 56 4.07 -1.07 43.90
C TRP A 56 3.36 -2.20 44.65
N ILE A 57 2.67 -3.08 43.92
CA ILE A 57 1.88 -4.15 44.56
C ILE A 57 2.76 -5.26 45.12
N LEU A 58 3.89 -5.59 44.48
CA LEU A 58 4.72 -6.72 44.87
C LEU A 58 5.91 -6.36 45.77
N MET A 59 6.10 -5.09 46.15
CA MET A 59 7.25 -4.70 46.99
C MET A 59 7.22 -5.32 48.40
N ASP A 60 6.02 -5.63 48.91
CA ASP A 60 5.85 -6.15 50.26
C ASP A 60 6.02 -7.68 50.31
N ASP A 61 5.71 -8.39 49.22
CA ASP A 61 5.81 -9.86 49.15
C ASP A 61 7.15 -10.36 48.59
N ILE A 62 7.84 -9.55 47.79
CA ILE A 62 9.05 -9.95 47.06
C ILE A 62 10.25 -9.14 47.55
N PRO A 63 11.45 -9.74 47.70
CA PRO A 63 12.65 -9.01 48.11
C PRO A 63 12.87 -7.73 47.29
N PRO A 64 13.11 -6.56 47.94
CA PRO A 64 13.26 -5.28 47.25
C PRO A 64 14.36 -5.28 46.18
N THR A 65 15.42 -6.08 46.38
CA THR A 65 16.51 -6.23 45.41
C THR A 65 16.03 -6.89 44.11
N THR A 66 15.15 -7.88 44.18
CA THR A 66 14.59 -8.57 43.00
C THR A 66 13.65 -7.64 42.24
N VAL A 67 12.77 -6.93 42.95
CA VAL A 67 11.86 -5.92 42.37
C VAL A 67 12.67 -4.80 41.70
N ALA A 68 13.66 -4.24 42.39
CA ALA A 68 14.52 -3.20 41.84
C ALA A 68 15.31 -3.66 40.61
N THR A 69 15.88 -4.87 40.64
CA THR A 69 16.60 -5.44 39.49
C THR A 69 15.69 -5.56 38.27
N TRP A 70 14.45 -6.03 38.47
CA TRP A 70 13.47 -6.14 37.40
C TRP A 70 13.04 -4.77 36.84
N ILE A 71 12.78 -3.80 37.72
CA ILE A 71 12.46 -2.41 37.31
C ILE A 71 13.60 -1.81 36.50
N VAL A 72 14.86 -1.97 36.92
CA VAL A 72 16.03 -1.50 36.17
C VAL A 72 16.09 -2.16 34.79
N GLY A 73 15.77 -3.46 34.68
CA GLY A 73 15.64 -4.16 33.41
C GLY A 73 14.58 -3.55 32.50
N ILE A 74 13.38 -3.29 33.02
CA ILE A 74 12.27 -2.66 32.29
C ILE A 74 12.64 -1.23 31.85
N VAL A 75 13.22 -0.42 32.73
CA VAL A 75 13.65 0.93 32.38
C VAL A 75 14.74 0.88 31.31
N GLY A 76 15.74 -0.01 31.46
CA GLY A 76 16.82 -0.19 30.50
C GLY A 76 16.32 -0.54 29.10
N ILE A 77 15.40 -1.52 28.97
CA ILE A 77 14.84 -1.88 27.66
C ILE A 77 14.01 -0.76 27.04
N ASN A 78 13.27 0.02 27.85
CA ASN A 78 12.51 1.17 27.36
C ASN A 78 13.42 2.34 26.92
N VAL A 79 14.58 2.53 27.57
CA VAL A 79 15.62 3.47 27.12
C VAL A 79 16.20 3.03 25.77
N LEU A 80 16.48 1.74 25.60
CA LEU A 80 16.93 1.18 24.31
C LEU A 80 15.88 1.39 23.21
N TRP A 81 14.60 1.16 23.50
CA TRP A 81 13.50 1.45 22.58
C TRP A 81 13.44 2.93 22.20
N SER A 82 13.55 3.83 23.18
CA SER A 82 13.58 5.28 22.95
C SER A 82 14.75 5.68 22.04
N GLY A 83 15.94 5.12 22.30
CA GLY A 83 17.12 5.31 21.45
C GLY A 83 16.90 4.78 20.03
N LEU A 84 16.27 3.62 19.88
CA LEU A 84 15.96 3.03 18.56
C LEU A 84 14.96 3.89 17.78
N VAL A 85 13.91 4.40 18.43
CA VAL A 85 12.93 5.32 17.82
C VAL A 85 13.60 6.62 17.40
N LEU A 86 14.46 7.20 18.25
CA LEU A 86 15.21 8.41 17.92
C LEU A 86 16.16 8.19 16.73
N ALA A 87 16.89 7.08 16.70
CA ALA A 87 17.76 6.72 15.60
C ALA A 87 16.95 6.53 14.29
N TYR A 88 15.78 5.89 14.37
CA TYR A 88 14.89 5.73 13.24
C TYR A 88 14.39 7.08 12.70
N ARG A 89 13.92 7.98 13.58
CA ARG A 89 13.43 9.32 13.22
C ARG A 89 14.52 10.23 12.64
N ARG A 90 15.78 10.10 13.09
CA ARG A 90 16.92 10.88 12.59
C ARG A 90 17.45 10.40 11.25
N THR A 91 17.05 9.20 10.80
CA THR A 91 17.54 8.65 9.55
C THR A 91 16.73 9.22 8.38
N SER A 92 17.34 10.11 7.58
CA SER A 92 16.68 10.75 6.42
C SER A 92 16.26 9.77 5.32
N LYS A 93 16.87 8.57 5.28
CA LYS A 93 16.51 7.47 4.36
C LYS A 93 16.46 6.14 5.11
N PRO A 94 15.37 5.83 5.85
CA PRO A 94 15.21 4.54 6.53
C PRO A 94 15.24 3.33 5.56
N LEU A 95 15.02 3.61 4.27
CA LEU A 95 14.96 2.66 3.15
C LEU A 95 16.29 1.99 2.79
N SER A 96 17.44 2.47 3.26
CA SER A 96 18.73 1.86 2.88
C SER A 96 18.87 0.42 3.39
N HIS A 97 18.29 0.12 4.56
CA HIS A 97 18.40 -1.19 5.22
C HIS A 97 17.14 -1.58 6.01
N PRO A 98 15.99 -1.87 5.36
CA PRO A 98 14.75 -2.21 6.04
C PRO A 98 14.85 -3.51 6.88
N GLY A 99 15.66 -4.47 6.43
CA GLY A 99 15.88 -5.72 7.17
C GLY A 99 16.55 -5.52 8.53
N ARG A 100 17.47 -4.54 8.65
CA ARG A 100 18.14 -4.24 9.92
C ARG A 100 17.16 -3.68 10.96
N TRP A 101 16.29 -2.76 10.55
CA TRP A 101 15.28 -2.18 11.45
C TRP A 101 14.29 -3.24 11.94
N LEU A 102 13.84 -4.13 11.05
CA LEU A 102 12.98 -5.26 11.42
C LEU A 102 13.68 -6.24 12.36
N ALA A 103 14.96 -6.55 12.12
CA ALA A 103 15.74 -7.42 12.99
C ALA A 103 15.94 -6.80 14.39
N CYS A 104 16.29 -5.51 14.47
CA CYS A 104 16.38 -4.78 15.74
C CYS A 104 15.02 -4.73 16.45
N PHE A 105 13.93 -4.50 15.72
CA PHE A 105 12.58 -4.48 16.27
C PHE A 105 12.16 -5.85 16.82
N LEU A 106 12.49 -6.93 16.10
CA LEU A 106 12.24 -8.30 16.53
C LEU A 106 13.06 -8.65 17.78
N ALA A 107 14.35 -8.34 17.78
CA ALA A 107 15.24 -8.58 18.93
C ALA A 107 14.83 -7.76 20.16
N GLY A 108 14.44 -6.50 19.98
CA GLY A 108 13.92 -5.65 21.05
C GLY A 108 12.65 -6.21 21.66
N ASN A 109 11.72 -6.70 20.84
CA ASN A 109 10.50 -7.35 21.32
C ASN A 109 10.77 -8.67 22.04
N GLY A 110 11.70 -9.49 21.53
CA GLY A 110 12.18 -10.69 22.21
C GLY A 110 12.74 -10.38 23.60
N ALA A 111 13.64 -9.39 23.69
CA ALA A 111 14.21 -8.96 24.95
C ALA A 111 13.16 -8.40 25.91
N SER A 112 12.24 -7.55 25.43
CA SER A 112 11.12 -7.05 26.23
C SER A 112 10.24 -8.19 26.76
N GLY A 113 9.93 -9.17 25.91
CA GLY A 113 9.11 -10.32 26.32
C GLY A 113 9.81 -11.19 27.35
N LEU A 114 11.12 -11.39 27.26
CA LEU A 114 11.90 -12.11 28.26
C LEU A 114 11.92 -11.39 29.62
N ILE A 115 12.08 -10.06 29.64
CA ILE A 115 12.08 -9.29 30.90
C ILE A 115 10.70 -9.34 31.57
N TRP A 116 9.63 -9.19 30.79
CA TRP A 116 8.26 -9.34 31.31
C TRP A 116 7.96 -10.77 31.76
N GLY A 117 8.40 -11.77 31.00
CA GLY A 117 8.28 -13.18 31.37
C GLY A 117 9.03 -13.55 32.65
N MET A 118 10.19 -12.93 32.86
CA MET A 118 10.97 -13.10 34.08
C MET A 118 10.20 -12.66 35.33
N ALA A 119 9.27 -11.69 35.22
CA ALA A 119 8.38 -11.35 36.33
C ALA A 119 7.52 -12.55 36.77
N GLY A 120 7.04 -13.36 35.82
CA GLY A 120 6.25 -14.56 36.10
C GLY A 120 7.00 -15.65 36.87
N ILE A 121 8.33 -15.56 36.99
CA ILE A 121 9.15 -16.49 37.79
C ILE A 121 9.72 -15.77 39.01
N ALA A 122 10.47 -14.69 38.79
CA ALA A 122 11.24 -14.00 39.83
C ALA A 122 10.38 -13.12 40.75
N LEU A 123 9.23 -12.65 40.27
CA LEU A 123 8.28 -11.84 41.04
C LEU A 123 6.99 -12.62 41.34
N TYR A 124 6.98 -13.96 41.27
CA TYR A 124 5.77 -14.73 41.52
C TYR A 124 5.42 -14.73 43.03
N PRO A 125 4.27 -14.17 43.46
CA PRO A 125 3.94 -14.00 44.87
C PRO A 125 3.14 -15.20 45.40
N SER A 126 3.82 -16.32 45.68
CA SER A 126 3.20 -17.59 46.07
C SER A 126 2.37 -17.57 47.36
N SER A 127 2.50 -16.51 48.16
CA SER A 127 1.77 -16.33 49.43
C SER A 127 0.47 -15.54 49.29
N ALA A 128 0.20 -14.92 48.13
CA ALA A 128 -0.89 -13.98 47.96
C ALA A 128 -1.66 -14.24 46.64
N PRO A 129 -2.74 -15.05 46.66
CA PRO A 129 -3.50 -15.38 45.45
C PRO A 129 -4.03 -14.16 44.68
N SER A 130 -4.35 -13.07 45.40
CA SER A 130 -4.75 -11.80 44.78
C SER A 130 -3.63 -11.18 43.94
N HIS A 131 -2.38 -11.25 44.41
CA HIS A 131 -1.23 -10.69 43.71
C HIS A 131 -0.81 -11.58 42.52
N GLU A 132 -1.03 -12.89 42.62
CA GLU A 132 -0.85 -13.81 41.48
C GLU A 132 -1.82 -13.50 40.34
N MET A 133 -3.11 -13.33 40.66
CA MET A 133 -4.12 -12.95 39.67
C MET A 133 -3.86 -11.56 39.08
N PHE A 134 -3.39 -10.62 39.90
CA PHE A 134 -2.97 -9.30 39.44
C PHE A 134 -1.81 -9.41 38.43
N LEU A 135 -0.77 -10.20 38.74
CA LEU A 135 0.36 -10.41 37.84
C LEU A 135 -0.08 -11.08 36.53
N ALA A 136 -0.99 -12.06 36.61
CA ALA A 136 -1.58 -12.71 35.43
C ALA A 136 -2.36 -11.73 34.56
N LEU A 137 -3.15 -10.85 35.17
CA LEU A 137 -3.89 -9.81 34.47
C LEU A 137 -2.96 -8.85 33.75
N VAL A 138 -1.87 -8.41 34.39
CA VAL A 138 -0.88 -7.52 33.77
C VAL A 138 -0.19 -8.20 32.60
N LEU A 139 0.35 -9.41 32.78
CA LEU A 139 1.06 -10.12 31.70
C LEU A 139 0.12 -10.50 30.54
N GLY A 140 -1.09 -10.95 30.85
CA GLY A 140 -2.12 -11.23 29.85
C GLY A 140 -2.56 -9.97 29.11
N GLY A 141 -2.77 -8.86 29.81
CA GLY A 141 -3.11 -7.56 29.23
C GLY A 141 -2.00 -7.00 28.34
N MET A 142 -0.74 -7.14 28.76
CA MET A 142 0.42 -6.73 27.96
C MET A 142 0.54 -7.59 26.69
N ALA A 143 0.38 -8.92 26.80
CA ALA A 143 0.35 -9.80 25.64
C ALA A 143 -0.79 -9.44 24.69
N ALA A 144 -1.97 -9.09 25.21
CA ALA A 144 -3.10 -8.66 24.42
C ALA A 144 -2.89 -7.33 23.70
N GLY A 145 -2.41 -6.32 24.41
CA GLY A 145 -2.08 -5.02 23.82
C GLY A 145 -1.04 -5.15 22.70
N SER A 146 -0.11 -6.10 22.83
CA SER A 146 0.90 -6.36 21.81
C SER A 146 0.33 -6.85 20.48
N ALA A 147 -0.85 -7.50 20.47
CA ALA A 147 -1.49 -7.97 19.24
C ALA A 147 -1.93 -6.82 18.33
N ALA A 148 -2.32 -5.68 18.91
CA ALA A 148 -2.66 -4.47 18.16
C ALA A 148 -1.40 -3.71 17.74
N VAL A 149 -0.43 -3.54 18.64
CA VAL A 149 0.82 -2.80 18.40
C VAL A 149 1.67 -3.45 17.30
N HIS A 150 1.67 -4.79 17.23
CA HIS A 150 2.49 -5.56 16.29
C HIS A 150 1.70 -6.11 15.10
N ALA A 151 0.51 -5.58 14.84
CA ALA A 151 -0.35 -6.06 13.75
C ALA A 151 0.35 -6.03 12.38
N ALA A 152 1.27 -5.10 12.13
CA ALA A 152 2.00 -5.03 10.85
C ALA A 152 3.12 -6.08 10.70
N TYR A 153 3.53 -6.78 11.77
CA TYR A 153 4.61 -7.78 11.71
C TYR A 153 4.45 -8.88 12.77
N PHE A 154 3.73 -9.94 12.38
CA PHE A 154 3.40 -11.08 13.24
C PHE A 154 4.58 -11.75 13.98
N PRO A 155 5.78 -11.91 13.38
CA PRO A 155 6.91 -12.48 14.12
C PRO A 155 7.30 -11.68 15.37
N ALA A 156 7.15 -10.35 15.36
CA ALA A 156 7.41 -9.54 16.56
C ALA A 156 6.38 -9.77 17.66
N PHE A 157 5.11 -9.99 17.31
CA PHE A 157 4.08 -10.39 18.26
C PHE A 157 4.47 -11.70 18.95
N LEU A 158 4.88 -12.73 18.20
CA LEU A 158 5.28 -14.02 18.79
C LEU A 158 6.53 -13.89 19.66
N ALA A 159 7.54 -13.14 19.18
CA ALA A 159 8.77 -12.90 19.93
C ALA A 159 8.52 -12.20 21.27
N TYR A 160 7.47 -11.38 21.39
CA TYR A 160 7.09 -10.74 22.64
C TYR A 160 6.15 -11.61 23.50
N SER A 161 5.02 -12.05 22.93
CA SER A 161 3.92 -12.67 23.67
C SER A 161 4.27 -14.04 24.27
N LEU A 162 5.00 -14.87 23.53
CA LEU A 162 5.38 -16.21 24.01
C LEU A 162 6.28 -16.14 25.26
N PRO A 163 7.45 -15.48 25.23
CA PRO A 163 8.28 -15.39 26.43
C PRO A 163 7.61 -14.59 27.55
N THR A 164 6.68 -13.68 27.26
CA THR A 164 5.92 -12.95 28.30
C THR A 164 4.98 -13.86 29.09
N THR A 165 4.28 -14.77 28.40
CA THR A 165 3.14 -15.51 28.98
C THR A 165 3.49 -16.93 29.42
N LEU A 166 4.39 -17.60 28.70
CA LEU A 166 4.74 -18.99 28.96
C LEU A 166 5.36 -19.23 30.35
N PRO A 167 6.25 -18.37 30.89
CA PRO A 167 6.82 -18.57 32.22
C PRO A 167 5.77 -18.58 33.34
N LEU A 168 4.83 -17.64 33.33
CA LEU A 168 3.75 -17.59 34.31
C LEU A 168 2.78 -18.77 34.13
N THR A 169 2.47 -19.12 32.87
CA THR A 169 1.63 -20.28 32.57
C THR A 169 2.24 -21.57 33.10
N TYR A 170 3.56 -21.73 32.95
CA TYR A 170 4.29 -22.85 33.53
C TYR A 170 4.19 -22.85 35.07
N GLN A 171 4.32 -21.70 35.73
CA GLN A 171 4.16 -21.61 37.18
C GLN A 171 2.78 -22.09 37.65
N PHE A 172 1.71 -21.71 36.95
CA PHE A 172 0.37 -22.19 37.28
C PHE A 172 0.21 -23.71 37.18
N PHE A 173 0.89 -24.36 36.24
CA PHE A 173 0.91 -25.81 36.18
C PHE A 173 1.82 -26.44 37.26
N ALA A 174 2.92 -25.77 37.62
CA ALA A 174 3.87 -26.24 38.62
C ALA A 174 3.30 -26.27 40.04
N GLN A 175 2.32 -25.40 40.36
CA GLN A 175 1.61 -25.42 41.66
C GLN A 175 0.86 -26.75 41.90
N GLY A 176 0.38 -27.39 40.83
CA GLY A 176 -0.17 -28.75 40.88
C GLY A 176 -1.60 -28.88 41.42
N ASP A 177 -2.19 -27.83 41.97
CA ASP A 177 -3.59 -27.86 42.46
C ASP A 177 -4.61 -27.50 41.34
N PRO A 178 -5.85 -28.00 41.43
CA PRO A 178 -6.83 -27.84 40.36
C PRO A 178 -7.17 -26.38 40.01
N PRO A 179 -7.32 -25.44 40.96
CA PRO A 179 -7.52 -24.02 40.65
C PRO A 179 -6.41 -23.41 39.80
N HIS A 180 -5.13 -23.57 40.16
CA HIS A 180 -4.03 -23.01 39.36
C HIS A 180 -3.91 -23.70 38.00
N GLN A 181 -4.10 -25.02 37.92
CA GLN A 181 -4.12 -25.73 36.63
C GLN A 181 -5.23 -25.20 35.70
N ALA A 182 -6.41 -24.89 36.23
CA ALA A 182 -7.50 -24.30 35.44
C ALA A 182 -7.09 -22.92 34.88
N VAL A 183 -6.42 -22.08 35.68
CA VAL A 183 -5.89 -20.78 35.22
C VAL A 183 -4.78 -20.98 34.18
N GLY A 184 -3.91 -21.98 34.34
CA GLY A 184 -2.90 -22.35 33.35
C GLY A 184 -3.51 -22.73 32.00
N ILE A 185 -4.56 -23.57 32.01
CA ILE A 185 -5.31 -23.95 30.80
C ILE A 185 -5.97 -22.71 30.17
N MET A 186 -6.62 -21.86 30.98
CA MET A 186 -7.23 -20.62 30.48
C MET A 186 -6.21 -19.66 29.88
N SER A 187 -5.00 -19.60 30.45
CA SER A 187 -3.89 -18.80 29.92
C SER A 187 -3.43 -19.30 28.55
N LEU A 188 -3.35 -20.63 28.35
CA LEU A 188 -3.03 -21.22 27.04
C LEU A 188 -4.14 -20.96 26.00
N ILE A 189 -5.41 -21.07 26.40
CA ILE A 189 -6.55 -20.77 25.53
C ILE A 189 -6.51 -19.29 25.13
N PHE A 190 -6.31 -18.40 26.10
CA PHE A 190 -6.19 -16.96 25.86
C PHE A 190 -5.04 -16.64 24.91
N LEU A 191 -3.85 -17.21 25.14
CA LEU A 191 -2.69 -17.05 24.26
C LEU A 191 -2.98 -17.55 22.84
N SER A 192 -3.71 -18.65 22.71
CA SER A 192 -4.09 -19.21 21.41
C SER A 192 -5.07 -18.27 20.67
N VAL A 193 -6.12 -17.82 21.35
CA VAL A 193 -7.12 -16.90 20.79
C VAL A 193 -6.47 -15.59 20.36
N ILE A 194 -5.59 -15.03 21.19
CA ILE A 194 -4.94 -13.76 20.87
C ILE A 194 -3.91 -13.91 19.76
N THR A 195 -3.25 -15.06 19.66
CA THR A 195 -2.37 -15.39 18.52
C THR A 195 -3.15 -15.48 17.22
N VAL A 196 -4.30 -16.16 17.21
CA VAL A 196 -5.20 -16.20 16.04
C VAL A 196 -5.68 -14.81 15.68
N THR A 197 -6.03 -13.99 16.67
CA THR A 197 -6.49 -12.62 16.47
C THR A 197 -5.38 -11.73 15.90
N ALA A 198 -4.16 -11.83 16.43
CA ALA A 198 -2.98 -11.12 15.94
C ALA A 198 -2.65 -11.53 14.50
N TYR A 199 -2.76 -12.82 14.17
CA TYR A 199 -2.56 -13.30 12.81
C TYR A 199 -3.62 -12.75 11.84
N ARG A 200 -4.89 -12.74 12.26
CA ARG A 200 -5.98 -12.12 11.47
C ARG A 200 -5.75 -10.63 11.25
N ASN A 201 -5.36 -9.89 12.28
CA ASN A 201 -5.02 -8.47 12.17
C ASN A 201 -3.87 -8.24 11.20
N PHE A 202 -2.83 -9.09 11.26
CA PHE A 202 -1.72 -9.05 10.32
C PHE A 202 -2.15 -9.32 8.87
N SER A 203 -3.00 -10.32 8.65
CA SER A 203 -3.56 -10.59 7.32
C SER A 203 -4.40 -9.41 6.80
N MET A 204 -5.27 -8.83 7.63
CA MET A 204 -6.06 -7.66 7.25
C MET A 204 -5.19 -6.46 6.85
N VAL A 205 -4.17 -6.14 7.65
CA VAL A 205 -3.21 -5.07 7.31
C VAL A 205 -2.51 -5.37 5.98
N LYS A 206 -2.07 -6.61 5.77
CA LYS A 206 -1.42 -7.03 4.54
C LYS A 206 -2.36 -6.93 3.33
N ASP A 207 -3.62 -7.30 3.48
CA ASP A 207 -4.62 -7.27 2.41
C ASP A 207 -4.98 -5.84 2.02
N THR A 208 -5.17 -4.94 3.00
CA THR A 208 -5.37 -3.50 2.73
C THR A 208 -4.22 -2.91 1.94
N LEU A 209 -2.98 -3.23 2.30
CA LEU A 209 -1.80 -2.74 1.57
C LEU A 209 -1.72 -3.32 0.14
N ASN A 210 -2.16 -4.56 -0.06
CA ASN A 210 -2.25 -5.14 -1.41
C ASN A 210 -3.34 -4.47 -2.25
N LEU A 211 -4.50 -4.18 -1.64
CA LEU A 211 -5.61 -3.50 -2.31
C LEU A 211 -5.25 -2.06 -2.71
N GLU A 212 -4.57 -1.32 -1.83
CA GLU A 212 -4.07 0.03 -2.17
C GLU A 212 -3.14 0.00 -3.38
N LYS A 213 -2.27 -1.00 -3.45
CA LYS A 213 -1.37 -1.22 -4.58
C LYS A 213 -2.14 -1.51 -5.87
N GLU A 214 -3.12 -2.42 -5.82
CA GLU A 214 -3.96 -2.76 -6.98
C GLU A 214 -4.76 -1.54 -7.46
N ASN A 215 -5.36 -0.79 -6.54
CA ASN A 215 -6.10 0.43 -6.85
C ASN A 215 -5.20 1.47 -7.53
N PHE A 216 -3.97 1.68 -7.02
CA PHE A 216 -3.01 2.58 -7.65
C PHE A 216 -2.59 2.13 -9.06
N GLN A 217 -2.50 0.82 -9.29
CA GLN A 217 -2.22 0.28 -10.63
C GLN A 217 -3.39 0.52 -11.59
N LEU A 218 -4.62 0.30 -11.13
CA LEU A 218 -5.83 0.53 -11.92
C LEU A 218 -6.03 2.01 -12.28
N ILE A 219 -5.81 2.92 -11.33
CA ILE A 219 -5.88 4.37 -11.58
C ILE A 219 -4.87 4.78 -12.66
N ASN A 220 -3.62 4.31 -12.56
CA ASN A 220 -2.60 4.61 -13.58
C ASN A 220 -2.98 4.05 -14.96
N GLN A 221 -3.56 2.85 -15.02
CA GLN A 221 -4.02 2.28 -16.29
C GLN A 221 -5.16 3.11 -16.90
N LEU A 222 -6.08 3.59 -16.06
CA LEU A 222 -7.21 4.42 -16.49
C LEU A 222 -6.74 5.79 -16.97
N GLU A 223 -5.76 6.39 -16.29
CA GLU A 223 -5.13 7.64 -16.73
C GLU A 223 -4.40 7.47 -18.08
N GLN A 224 -3.64 6.38 -18.24
CA GLN A 224 -2.99 6.06 -19.52
C GLN A 224 -3.99 5.84 -20.65
N ALA A 225 -5.09 5.13 -20.39
CA ALA A 225 -6.15 4.92 -21.38
C ALA A 225 -6.82 6.24 -21.79
N HIS A 226 -7.08 7.13 -20.82
CA HIS A 226 -7.70 8.42 -21.08
C HIS A 226 -6.78 9.39 -21.84
N VAL A 227 -5.47 9.37 -21.55
CA VAL A 227 -4.47 10.10 -22.35
C VAL A 227 -4.46 9.57 -23.78
N HIS A 228 -4.45 8.24 -23.95
CA HIS A 228 -4.48 7.61 -25.28
C HIS A 228 -5.74 7.96 -26.07
N GLU A 229 -6.91 7.95 -25.43
CA GLU A 229 -8.17 8.35 -26.05
C GLU A 229 -8.15 9.82 -26.49
N LYS A 230 -7.63 10.72 -25.65
CA LYS A 230 -7.46 12.13 -26.00
C LYS A 230 -6.53 12.33 -27.19
N ASP A 231 -5.41 11.63 -27.23
CA ASP A 231 -4.46 11.71 -28.35
C ASP A 231 -5.09 11.20 -29.64
N LEU A 232 -5.86 10.11 -29.57
CA LEU A 232 -6.56 9.56 -30.73
C LEU A 232 -7.65 10.52 -31.22
N ASN A 233 -8.44 11.09 -30.31
CA ASN A 233 -9.49 12.05 -30.64
C ASN A 233 -8.90 13.33 -31.24
N HIS A 234 -7.81 13.85 -30.67
CA HIS A 234 -7.08 14.99 -31.21
C HIS A 234 -6.54 14.72 -32.62
N SER A 235 -5.98 13.52 -32.86
CA SER A 235 -5.48 13.10 -34.16
C SER A 235 -6.61 12.98 -35.20
N LEU A 236 -7.73 12.37 -34.82
CA LEU A 236 -8.90 12.26 -35.68
C LEU A 236 -9.50 13.62 -36.02
N SER A 237 -9.58 14.53 -35.05
CA SER A 237 -10.07 15.89 -35.27
C SER A 237 -9.16 16.68 -36.22
N LYS A 238 -7.83 16.49 -36.13
CA LYS A 238 -6.87 17.04 -37.11
C LYS A 238 -7.11 16.47 -38.51
N GLU A 239 -7.29 15.16 -38.63
CA GLU A 239 -7.55 14.49 -39.91
C GLU A 239 -8.86 14.98 -40.55
N ILE A 240 -9.95 15.11 -39.78
CA ILE A 240 -11.23 15.66 -40.26
C ILE A 240 -11.04 17.09 -40.78
N THR A 241 -10.29 17.91 -40.06
CA THR A 241 -10.03 19.31 -40.45
C THR A 241 -9.25 19.36 -41.76
N ARG A 242 -8.24 18.50 -41.90
CA ARG A 242 -7.43 18.39 -43.12
C ARG A 242 -8.27 17.93 -44.31
N ARG A 243 -9.10 16.90 -44.14
CA ARG A 243 -10.01 16.40 -45.18
C ARG A 243 -11.00 17.47 -45.65
N ARG A 244 -11.62 18.20 -44.71
CA ARG A 244 -12.53 19.29 -45.04
C ARG A 244 -11.85 20.40 -45.83
N ALA A 245 -10.62 20.78 -45.47
CA ALA A 245 -9.86 21.78 -46.22
C ALA A 245 -9.59 21.34 -47.67
N THR A 246 -9.19 20.08 -47.88
CA THR A 246 -8.97 19.51 -49.22
C THR A 246 -10.27 19.41 -50.03
N GLU A 247 -11.38 18.99 -49.43
CA GLU A 247 -12.69 18.97 -50.10
C GLU A 247 -13.12 20.37 -50.53
N GLN A 248 -12.89 21.38 -49.69
CA GLN A 248 -13.22 22.76 -50.00
C GLN A 248 -12.36 23.32 -51.14
N GLU A 249 -11.05 23.04 -51.13
CA GLU A 249 -10.14 23.39 -52.24
C GLU A 249 -10.55 22.72 -53.56
N LEU A 250 -10.94 21.44 -53.52
CA LEU A 250 -11.45 20.73 -54.70
C LEU A 250 -12.76 21.34 -55.23
N LEU A 251 -13.66 21.75 -54.35
CA LEU A 251 -14.91 22.43 -54.71
C LEU A 251 -14.62 23.79 -55.35
N GLU A 252 -13.66 24.56 -54.83
CA GLU A 252 -13.23 25.83 -55.41
C GLU A 252 -12.62 25.64 -56.80
N HIS A 253 -11.71 24.67 -56.96
CA HIS A 253 -11.14 24.31 -58.26
C HIS A 253 -12.22 23.87 -59.25
N LYS A 254 -13.19 23.05 -58.81
CA LYS A 254 -14.32 22.62 -59.66
C LYS A 254 -15.16 23.82 -60.12
N ASN A 255 -15.59 24.67 -59.20
CA ASN A 255 -16.41 25.85 -59.52
C ASN A 255 -15.65 26.81 -60.47
N HIS A 256 -14.34 26.97 -60.25
CA HIS A 256 -13.49 27.76 -61.14
C HIS A 256 -13.43 27.17 -62.56
N LEU A 257 -13.24 25.85 -62.67
CA LEU A 257 -13.25 25.16 -63.97
C LEU A 257 -14.61 25.25 -64.67
N GLU A 258 -15.72 25.07 -63.95
CA GLU A 258 -17.07 25.21 -64.51
C GLU A 258 -17.32 26.64 -65.02
N SER A 259 -16.87 27.66 -64.29
CA SER A 259 -16.90 29.06 -64.74
C SER A 259 -16.11 29.25 -66.03
N LEU A 260 -14.88 28.72 -66.12
CA LEU A 260 -14.06 28.80 -67.34
C LEU A 260 -14.73 28.12 -68.54
N VAL A 261 -15.36 26.96 -68.34
CA VAL A 261 -16.12 26.25 -69.38
C VAL A 261 -17.34 27.08 -69.81
N GLY A 262 -18.07 27.68 -68.86
CA GLY A 262 -19.20 28.57 -69.14
C GLY A 262 -18.81 29.79 -69.97
N ILE A 263 -17.67 30.42 -69.66
CA ILE A 263 -17.13 31.54 -70.43
C ILE A 263 -16.77 31.08 -71.85
N ARG A 264 -16.01 29.98 -71.99
CA ARG A 264 -15.60 29.46 -73.31
C ARG A 264 -16.78 29.06 -74.19
N THR A 265 -17.80 28.43 -73.62
CA THR A 265 -19.01 28.04 -74.36
C THR A 265 -19.80 29.26 -74.84
N SER A 266 -19.95 30.29 -73.99
CA SER A 266 -20.53 31.58 -74.38
C SER A 266 -19.74 32.25 -75.52
N ASP A 267 -18.41 32.28 -75.41
CA ASP A 267 -17.56 32.89 -76.44
C ASP A 267 -17.60 32.13 -77.77
N LEU A 268 -17.63 30.80 -77.73
CA LEU A 268 -17.86 29.96 -78.90
C LEU A 268 -19.21 30.21 -79.53
N GLN A 269 -20.28 30.31 -78.73
CA GLN A 269 -21.63 30.61 -79.23
C GLN A 269 -21.69 31.99 -79.92
N LYS A 270 -21.04 33.00 -79.34
CA LYS A 270 -20.90 34.33 -79.94
C LYS A 270 -20.07 34.29 -81.22
N SER A 271 -19.01 33.48 -81.24
CA SER A 271 -18.16 33.26 -82.42
C SER A 271 -18.96 32.60 -83.55
N GLU A 272 -19.68 31.51 -83.27
CA GLU A 272 -20.55 30.82 -84.23
C GLU A 272 -21.68 31.71 -84.74
N ALA A 273 -22.35 32.47 -83.87
CA ALA A 273 -23.37 33.43 -84.29
C ALA A 273 -22.79 34.51 -85.21
N ARG A 274 -21.56 34.97 -84.94
CA ARG A 274 -20.82 35.88 -85.82
C ARG A 274 -20.54 35.25 -87.17
N TYR A 275 -20.07 34.00 -87.19
CA TYR A 275 -19.82 33.29 -88.45
C TYR A 275 -21.11 33.07 -89.24
N ARG A 276 -22.22 32.68 -88.61
CA ARG A 276 -23.53 32.57 -89.28
C ARG A 276 -23.99 33.89 -89.87
N MET A 277 -23.90 34.99 -89.13
CA MET A 277 -24.25 36.33 -89.66
C MET A 277 -23.37 36.72 -90.86
N VAL A 278 -22.07 36.40 -90.83
CA VAL A 278 -21.18 36.66 -91.97
C VAL A 278 -21.57 35.81 -93.18
N VAL A 279 -21.92 34.54 -92.98
CA VAL A 279 -22.38 33.65 -94.05
C VAL A 279 -23.71 34.12 -94.65
N GLU A 280 -24.71 34.48 -93.83
CA GLU A 280 -25.99 35.04 -94.30
C GLU A 280 -25.79 36.35 -95.09
N ARG A 281 -24.92 37.23 -94.61
CA ARG A 281 -24.61 38.49 -95.30
C ARG A 281 -23.90 38.29 -96.64
N ILE A 282 -23.11 37.22 -96.78
CA ILE A 282 -22.48 36.86 -98.05
C ILE A 282 -23.51 36.22 -98.99
N SER A 283 -24.45 35.41 -98.49
CA SER A 283 -25.53 34.86 -99.32
C SER A 283 -26.50 35.91 -99.85
N ASP A 284 -26.78 36.97 -99.07
CA ASP A 284 -27.63 38.10 -99.51
C ASP A 284 -26.94 39.03 -100.53
N VAL A 285 -25.62 38.90 -100.72
CA VAL A 285 -24.84 39.68 -101.71
C VAL A 285 -24.64 38.91 -103.02
N ILE A 286 -24.98 37.61 -103.05
CA ILE A 286 -24.75 36.70 -104.20
C ILE A 286 -26.06 36.42 -104.99
N TRP A 287 -27.19 37.01 -104.60
CA TRP A 287 -28.46 37.00 -105.35
C TRP A 287 -28.89 38.42 -105.70
#